data_AF-A0A1D3K8J4-F1
#
_entry.id   AF-A0A1D3K8J4-F1
#
_cell.length_a   1.000
_cell.length_b   1.000
_cell.length_c   1.000
_cell.angle_alpha   90.00
_cell.angle_beta   90.00
_cell.angle_gamma   90.00
#
_symmetry.space_group_name_H-M   'P 1'
#
loop_
_entity.id
_entity.type
_entity.pdbx_description
1 polymer ?
#
loop_
_entity_poly.entity_id
_entity_poly.type
_entity_poly.pdbx_seq_one_letter_code
_entity_poly.pdbx_strand_id
1 'polypeptide(L)'
;MSDLPDATPSQIAALKLQVPGIANLINEFQMSTLAANMTFELAPSVTVGAHLSQLVVDGLVTEENLVDIVRVIRISLLGPSMAAEIDRVIQEQGYAVKPVFGGDDSPSFAYSVGLTGTVGFELVSMAGMDHELNAYMVNAYSELAKAGELIENERSDLVELSSVPGQGLRTKCVQVDAAVAMAEHVCDVRGEVKRIYQVLIADKHNLFPGEEGYEEAFLQPRLPAPQNHTTH
;
A
#
# COMPACT_ATOMS: atom_id res chain seq x y z
N MET A 1 -26.68 -13.64 -9.23
CA MET A 1 -25.68 -14.06 -8.23
C MET A 1 -24.36 -13.69 -8.86
N SER A 2 -23.70 -12.64 -8.38
CA SER A 2 -22.39 -12.23 -8.90
C SER A 2 -21.36 -13.24 -8.40
N ASP A 3 -20.61 -13.84 -9.32
CA ASP A 3 -19.52 -14.74 -8.98
C ASP A 3 -18.53 -13.99 -8.08
N LEU A 4 -18.34 -14.51 -6.87
CA LEU A 4 -17.34 -13.98 -5.94
C LEU A 4 -15.95 -14.29 -6.50
N PRO A 5 -14.97 -13.39 -6.37
CA PRO A 5 -13.63 -13.62 -6.86
C PRO A 5 -12.98 -14.81 -6.13
N ASP A 6 -12.31 -15.68 -6.89
CA ASP A 6 -11.52 -16.79 -6.35
C ASP A 6 -10.12 -16.32 -5.96
N ALA A 7 -9.62 -16.80 -4.82
CA ALA A 7 -8.30 -16.44 -4.34
C ALA A 7 -7.21 -17.16 -5.12
N THR A 8 -6.12 -16.44 -5.35
CA THR A 8 -4.87 -17.05 -5.79
C THR A 8 -4.29 -17.96 -4.70
N PRO A 9 -3.52 -19.00 -5.05
CA PRO A 9 -2.81 -19.83 -4.09
C PRO A 9 -1.92 -19.03 -3.13
N SER A 10 -1.36 -17.91 -3.60
CA SER A 10 -0.54 -16.99 -2.81
C SER A 10 -1.35 -16.28 -1.71
N GLN A 11 -2.56 -15.80 -2.03
CA GLN A 11 -3.47 -15.19 -1.05
C GLN A 11 -3.92 -16.21 0.01
N ILE A 12 -4.18 -17.45 -0.40
CA ILE A 12 -4.54 -18.54 0.53
C ILE A 12 -3.36 -18.89 1.44
N ALA A 13 -2.14 -18.91 0.91
CA ALA A 13 -0.93 -19.15 1.70
C ALA A 13 -0.67 -18.02 2.70
N ALA A 14 -0.84 -16.76 2.30
CA ALA A 14 -0.73 -15.60 3.17
C ALA A 14 -1.74 -15.67 4.31
N LEU A 15 -3.02 -15.98 4.02
CA LEU A 15 -4.05 -16.16 5.04
C LEU A 15 -3.70 -17.27 6.05
N LYS A 16 -3.20 -18.42 5.58
CA LYS A 16 -2.78 -19.53 6.45
C LYS A 16 -1.59 -19.18 7.34
N LEU A 17 -0.67 -18.37 6.84
CA LEU A 17 0.49 -17.89 7.59
C LEU A 17 0.09 -16.89 8.68
N GLN A 18 -0.83 -15.97 8.34
CA GLN A 18 -1.28 -14.90 9.23
C GLN A 18 -2.31 -15.35 10.26
N VAL A 19 -3.09 -16.40 9.96
CA VAL A 19 -4.01 -17.01 10.91
C VAL A 19 -3.70 -18.52 11.01
N PRO A 20 -2.66 -18.89 11.79
CA PRO A 20 -2.25 -20.29 11.93
C PRO A 20 -3.42 -21.17 12.38
N GLY A 21 -3.67 -22.26 11.65
CA GLY A 21 -4.74 -23.22 11.95
C GLY A 21 -6.09 -22.93 11.30
N ILE A 22 -6.26 -21.80 10.60
CA ILE A 22 -7.51 -21.45 9.91
C ILE A 22 -7.97 -22.50 8.90
N ALA A 23 -7.03 -23.21 8.27
CA ALA A 23 -7.32 -24.31 7.33
C ALA A 23 -8.04 -25.51 7.95
N ASN A 24 -8.03 -25.65 9.28
CA ASN A 24 -8.74 -26.70 9.98
C ASN A 24 -10.16 -26.25 10.42
N LEU A 25 -10.47 -24.96 10.25
CA LEU A 25 -11.65 -24.32 10.83
C LEU A 25 -12.67 -23.85 9.77
N ILE A 26 -12.25 -23.69 8.52
CA ILE A 26 -13.09 -23.26 7.40
C ILE A 26 -12.87 -24.14 6.17
N ASN A 27 -13.89 -24.24 5.30
CA ASN A 27 -13.78 -25.02 4.06
C ASN A 27 -13.06 -24.25 2.94
N GLU A 28 -12.75 -24.93 1.85
CA GLU A 28 -11.97 -24.37 0.72
C GLU A 28 -12.64 -23.16 0.06
N PHE A 29 -13.96 -23.16 -0.10
CA PHE A 29 -14.71 -22.03 -0.64
C PHE A 29 -14.63 -20.79 0.28
N GLN A 30 -14.76 -21.00 1.59
CA GLN A 30 -14.62 -19.94 2.60
C GLN A 30 -13.19 -19.40 2.66
N MET A 31 -12.20 -20.29 2.54
CA MET A 31 -10.79 -19.92 2.45
C MET A 31 -10.51 -19.07 1.21
N SER A 32 -11.02 -19.49 0.05
CA SER A 32 -10.90 -18.75 -1.21
C SER A 32 -11.58 -17.39 -1.11
N THR A 33 -12.82 -17.35 -0.61
CA THR A 33 -13.55 -16.09 -0.44
C THR A 33 -12.83 -15.14 0.52
N LEU A 34 -12.34 -15.65 1.65
CA LEU A 34 -11.65 -14.83 2.64
C LEU A 34 -10.31 -14.32 2.07
N ALA A 35 -9.49 -15.19 1.49
CA ALA A 35 -8.21 -14.83 0.90
C ALA A 35 -8.33 -13.89 -0.31
N ALA A 36 -9.35 -14.05 -1.15
CA ALA A 36 -9.57 -13.22 -2.34
C ALA A 36 -10.02 -11.80 -1.98
N ASN A 37 -10.68 -11.66 -0.81
CA ASN A 37 -11.22 -10.41 -0.32
C ASN A 37 -10.37 -9.79 0.80
N MET A 38 -9.30 -10.47 1.22
CA MET A 38 -8.27 -9.90 2.07
C MET A 38 -7.33 -9.07 1.21
N THR A 39 -7.62 -7.77 1.11
CA THR A 39 -6.66 -6.76 0.68
C THR A 39 -5.58 -6.67 1.76
N PHE A 40 -4.46 -7.32 1.50
CA PHE A 40 -3.60 -7.85 2.56
C PHE A 40 -2.38 -7.02 2.92
N GLU A 41 -2.46 -5.71 2.95
CA GLU A 41 -1.46 -4.93 3.68
C GLU A 41 -2.18 -3.71 4.22
N LEU A 42 -2.55 -3.88 5.46
CA LEU A 42 -2.69 -2.76 6.37
C LEU A 42 -1.28 -2.19 6.58
N ALA A 43 -1.18 -0.94 7.01
CA ALA A 43 0.08 -0.30 7.39
C ALA A 43 1.01 -1.29 8.14
N PRO A 44 2.36 -1.16 8.07
CA PRO A 44 3.32 -2.09 8.68
C PRO A 44 3.07 -2.44 10.17
N SER A 45 2.19 -1.71 10.85
CA SER A 45 1.79 -1.84 12.24
C SER A 45 0.48 -2.61 12.51
N VAL A 46 -0.32 -3.00 11.50
CA VAL A 46 -1.64 -3.62 11.74
C VAL A 46 -1.80 -4.83 10.83
N THR A 47 -2.25 -5.96 11.37
CA THR A 47 -2.68 -7.11 10.57
C THR A 47 -4.14 -7.39 10.90
N VAL A 48 -4.85 -8.10 10.02
CA VAL A 48 -6.19 -8.61 10.34
C VAL A 48 -6.14 -9.46 11.63
N GLY A 49 -5.02 -10.16 11.86
CA GLY A 49 -4.75 -10.87 13.11
C GLY A 49 -4.71 -9.95 14.34
N ALA A 50 -4.10 -8.77 14.25
CA ALA A 50 -4.06 -7.79 15.33
C ALA A 50 -5.45 -7.25 15.68
N HIS A 51 -6.26 -6.91 14.67
CA HIS A 51 -7.64 -6.43 14.88
C HIS A 51 -8.53 -7.50 15.51
N LEU A 52 -8.48 -8.74 15.00
CA LEU A 52 -9.23 -9.86 15.56
C LEU A 52 -8.79 -10.19 16.99
N SER A 53 -7.50 -10.10 17.29
CA SER A 53 -6.97 -10.29 18.64
C SER A 53 -7.48 -9.20 19.60
N GLN A 54 -7.56 -7.94 19.15
CA GLN A 54 -8.07 -6.85 19.98
C GLN A 54 -9.56 -7.05 20.32
N LEU A 55 -10.39 -7.51 19.39
CA LEU A 55 -11.80 -7.80 19.66
C LEU A 55 -11.97 -8.91 20.73
N VAL A 56 -11.05 -9.88 20.78
CA VAL A 56 -11.01 -10.92 21.82
C VAL A 56 -10.62 -10.31 23.17
N VAL A 57 -9.58 -9.47 23.19
CA VAL A 57 -9.12 -8.77 24.40
C VAL A 57 -10.21 -7.87 24.98
N ASP A 58 -10.98 -7.21 24.12
CA ASP A 58 -12.09 -6.34 24.51
C ASP A 58 -13.34 -7.13 24.96
N GLY A 59 -13.29 -8.47 24.93
CA GLY A 59 -14.37 -9.36 25.33
C GLY A 59 -15.61 -9.29 24.42
N LEU A 60 -15.47 -8.65 23.26
CA LEU A 60 -16.53 -8.51 22.27
C LEU A 60 -16.76 -9.82 21.52
N VAL A 61 -15.74 -10.69 21.48
CA VAL A 61 -15.74 -12.01 20.84
C VAL A 61 -14.95 -13.02 21.67
N THR A 62 -15.34 -14.28 21.62
CA THR A 62 -14.56 -15.40 22.20
C THR A 62 -13.82 -16.15 21.10
N GLU A 63 -12.75 -16.86 21.44
CA GLU A 63 -12.00 -17.69 20.48
C GLU A 63 -12.89 -18.72 19.76
N GLU A 64 -13.92 -19.26 20.42
CA GLU A 64 -14.90 -20.18 19.81
C GLU A 64 -15.86 -19.48 18.82
N ASN A 65 -16.19 -18.21 19.04
CA ASN A 65 -17.13 -17.44 18.21
C ASN A 65 -16.46 -16.69 17.06
N LEU A 66 -15.13 -16.70 17.02
CA LEU A 66 -14.29 -16.03 16.02
C LEU A 66 -14.59 -16.55 14.60
N VAL A 67 -14.88 -17.85 14.47
CA VAL A 67 -15.29 -18.50 13.21
C VAL A 67 -16.65 -18.00 12.72
N ASP A 68 -17.62 -17.84 13.61
CA ASP A 68 -18.95 -17.33 13.26
C ASP A 68 -18.92 -15.81 13.01
N ILE A 69 -17.94 -15.09 13.56
CA ILE A 69 -17.74 -13.67 13.28
C ILE A 69 -16.99 -13.44 11.98
N VAL A 70 -16.02 -14.27 11.63
CA VAL A 70 -15.48 -14.31 10.25
C VAL A 70 -16.58 -14.61 9.23
N ARG A 71 -17.59 -15.42 9.59
CA ARG A 71 -18.79 -15.66 8.75
C ARG A 71 -19.78 -14.49 8.72
N VAL A 72 -19.86 -13.68 9.77
CA VAL A 72 -20.86 -12.59 9.96
C VAL A 72 -20.29 -11.21 9.68
N ILE A 73 -18.96 -11.04 9.62
CA ILE A 73 -18.31 -9.83 9.13
C ILE A 73 -18.77 -9.62 7.69
N ARG A 74 -19.84 -8.84 7.53
CA ARG A 74 -20.12 -8.18 6.28
C ARG A 74 -18.91 -7.30 6.03
N ILE A 75 -18.32 -7.43 4.85
CA ILE A 75 -17.22 -6.58 4.36
C ILE A 75 -17.52 -5.07 4.61
N SER A 76 -18.80 -4.68 4.63
CA SER A 76 -19.27 -3.33 4.98
C SER A 76 -18.95 -2.87 6.42
N LEU A 77 -18.66 -3.78 7.35
CA LEU A 77 -18.31 -3.49 8.76
C LEU A 77 -16.79 -3.35 8.96
N LEU A 78 -15.96 -3.87 8.05
CA LEU A 78 -14.51 -3.68 8.10
C LEU A 78 -14.11 -2.29 7.63
N GLY A 79 -14.83 -1.70 6.67
CA GLY A 79 -14.56 -0.34 6.16
C GLY A 79 -14.48 0.71 7.29
N PRO A 80 -15.49 0.83 8.16
CA PRO A 80 -15.44 1.76 9.30
C PRO A 80 -14.31 1.49 10.29
N SER A 81 -14.00 0.23 10.61
CA SER A 81 -12.90 -0.13 11.52
C SER A 81 -11.53 0.15 10.92
N MET A 82 -11.35 -0.10 9.61
CA MET A 82 -10.12 0.23 8.88
C MET A 82 -9.94 1.73 8.74
N ALA A 83 -11.02 2.48 8.46
CA ALA A 83 -10.98 3.93 8.41
C ALA A 83 -10.60 4.52 9.79
N ALA A 84 -11.19 4.00 10.87
CA ALA A 84 -10.87 4.42 12.23
C ALA A 84 -9.40 4.12 12.60
N GLU A 85 -8.86 3.00 12.15
CA GLU A 85 -7.47 2.65 12.38
C GLU A 85 -6.50 3.51 11.56
N ILE A 86 -6.82 3.78 10.29
CA ILE A 86 -6.08 4.75 9.48
C ILE A 86 -6.09 6.11 10.18
N ASP A 87 -7.25 6.56 10.68
CA ASP A 87 -7.38 7.83 11.39
C ASP A 87 -6.55 7.83 12.69
N ARG A 88 -6.51 6.71 13.43
CA ARG A 88 -5.67 6.55 14.62
C ARG A 88 -4.18 6.68 14.28
N VAL A 89 -3.71 5.96 13.25
CA VAL A 89 -2.31 6.03 12.81
C VAL A 89 -1.95 7.44 12.34
N ILE A 90 -2.85 8.11 11.60
CA ILE A 90 -2.66 9.51 11.20
C ILE A 90 -2.54 10.43 12.43
N GLN A 91 -3.37 10.23 13.45
CA GLN A 91 -3.29 11.03 14.69
C GLN A 91 -1.97 10.82 15.43
N GLU A 92 -1.43 9.60 15.41
CA GLU A 92 -0.19 9.24 16.12
C GLU A 92 1.07 9.63 15.34
N GLN A 93 1.06 9.48 14.00
CA GLN A 93 2.25 9.54 13.15
C GLN A 93 2.22 10.67 12.13
N GLY A 94 1.07 11.33 11.95
CA GLY A 94 0.84 12.40 10.98
C GLY A 94 0.40 11.90 9.58
N TYR A 95 0.49 10.61 9.31
CA TYR A 95 0.03 9.96 8.07
C TYR A 95 -0.12 8.45 8.29
N ALA A 96 -0.77 7.76 7.35
CA ALA A 96 -0.73 6.30 7.22
C ALA A 96 -0.24 5.91 5.83
N VAL A 97 0.27 4.68 5.67
CA VAL A 97 0.62 4.11 4.36
C VAL A 97 -0.37 3.03 4.02
N LYS A 98 -0.93 3.11 2.81
CA LYS A 98 -1.91 2.17 2.28
C LYS A 98 -1.36 1.51 1.02
N PRO A 99 -0.90 0.27 1.13
CA PRO A 99 -0.55 -0.57 -0.01
C PRO A 99 -1.77 -1.19 -0.68
N VAL A 100 -1.60 -1.49 -1.97
CA VAL A 100 -2.59 -2.01 -2.90
C VAL A 100 -1.92 -3.08 -3.74
N PHE A 101 -2.50 -4.27 -3.70
CA PHE A 101 -2.01 -5.42 -4.46
C PHE A 101 -2.24 -5.21 -5.94
N GLY A 102 -1.24 -5.59 -6.73
CA GLY A 102 -1.41 -5.71 -8.16
C GLY A 102 -2.32 -6.87 -8.52
N GLY A 103 -3.01 -6.76 -9.65
CA GLY A 103 -3.68 -7.88 -10.30
C GLY A 103 -2.85 -8.43 -11.46
N ASP A 104 -3.41 -9.37 -12.23
CA ASP A 104 -2.75 -9.91 -13.42
C ASP A 104 -2.41 -8.82 -14.47
N ASP A 105 -3.17 -7.72 -14.47
CA ASP A 105 -3.04 -6.61 -15.43
C ASP A 105 -2.55 -5.27 -14.80
N SER A 106 -2.22 -5.24 -13.51
CA SER A 106 -1.81 -4.00 -12.83
C SER A 106 -0.68 -4.23 -11.81
N PRO A 107 0.37 -3.37 -11.78
CA PRO A 107 1.42 -3.50 -10.78
C PRO A 107 0.87 -3.22 -9.38
N SER A 108 1.52 -3.80 -8.37
CA SER A 108 1.27 -3.39 -6.99
C SER A 108 1.70 -1.94 -6.78
N PHE A 109 1.08 -1.28 -5.82
CA PHE A 109 1.44 0.08 -5.47
C PHE A 109 1.13 0.40 -4.01
N ALA A 110 1.64 1.51 -3.51
CA ALA A 110 1.29 2.03 -2.20
C ALA A 110 1.18 3.54 -2.25
N TYR A 111 0.38 4.12 -1.36
CA TYR A 111 0.25 5.57 -1.23
C TYR A 111 0.07 6.01 0.21
N SER A 112 0.38 7.26 0.51
CA SER A 112 0.15 7.86 1.81
C SER A 112 -1.30 8.35 1.95
N VAL A 113 -1.80 8.34 3.18
CA VAL A 113 -3.09 8.91 3.55
C VAL A 113 -2.88 9.92 4.66
N GLY A 114 -3.28 11.17 4.43
CA GLY A 114 -3.23 12.24 5.43
C GLY A 114 -1.88 12.93 5.57
N LEU A 115 -0.86 12.52 4.78
CA LEU A 115 0.46 13.15 4.76
C LEU A 115 0.38 14.62 4.36
N THR A 116 -0.65 14.99 3.56
CA THR A 116 -0.94 16.37 3.21
C THR A 116 -1.14 17.27 4.44
N GLY A 117 -1.74 16.75 5.52
CA GLY A 117 -1.91 17.50 6.77
C GLY A 117 -0.60 17.82 7.49
N THR A 118 0.45 17.05 7.21
CA THR A 118 1.76 17.15 7.87
C THR A 118 2.79 17.90 7.03
N VAL A 119 2.90 17.58 5.73
CA VAL A 119 3.93 18.14 4.82
C VAL A 119 3.36 18.76 3.54
N GLY A 120 2.04 18.73 3.35
CA GLY A 120 1.36 19.44 2.27
C GLY A 120 1.33 18.73 0.91
N PHE A 121 1.55 17.42 0.86
CA PHE A 121 1.37 16.55 -0.31
C PHE A 121 1.14 15.09 0.11
N GLU A 122 0.63 14.26 -0.80
CA GLU A 122 0.67 12.79 -0.68
C GLU A 122 1.77 12.18 -1.55
N LEU A 123 2.16 10.95 -1.24
CA LEU A 123 3.11 10.13 -1.97
C LEU A 123 2.44 8.90 -2.56
N VAL A 124 2.93 8.43 -3.70
CA VAL A 124 2.56 7.16 -4.31
C VAL A 124 3.81 6.45 -4.85
N SER A 125 3.92 5.14 -4.66
CA SER A 125 4.96 4.29 -5.27
C SER A 125 4.28 3.19 -6.07
N MET A 126 4.61 3.08 -7.36
CA MET A 126 4.03 2.11 -8.29
C MET A 126 5.14 1.49 -9.13
N ALA A 127 5.81 0.46 -8.60
CA ALA A 127 6.78 -0.32 -9.34
C ALA A 127 6.38 -1.79 -9.35
N GLY A 128 6.82 -2.55 -10.37
CA GLY A 128 6.64 -3.99 -10.53
C GLY A 128 7.45 -4.81 -9.53
N MET A 129 7.43 -4.36 -8.28
CA MET A 129 8.05 -4.94 -7.12
C MET A 129 6.98 -5.41 -6.16
N ASP A 130 7.45 -5.97 -5.05
CA ASP A 130 6.60 -6.36 -3.95
C ASP A 130 5.91 -5.14 -3.31
N HIS A 131 4.64 -5.32 -2.94
CA HIS A 131 3.82 -4.32 -2.26
C HIS A 131 4.47 -3.82 -0.95
N GLU A 132 5.12 -4.71 -0.19
CA GLU A 132 5.94 -4.39 0.99
C GLU A 132 6.99 -3.32 0.68
N LEU A 133 7.68 -3.45 -0.46
CA LEU A 133 8.74 -2.53 -0.85
C LEU A 133 8.16 -1.20 -1.34
N ASN A 134 7.03 -1.22 -2.04
CA ASN A 134 6.30 0.02 -2.39
C ASN A 134 5.85 0.77 -1.13
N ALA A 135 5.32 0.06 -0.12
CA ALA A 135 4.92 0.65 1.16
C ALA A 135 6.13 1.21 1.92
N TYR A 136 7.24 0.46 1.97
CA TYR A 136 8.49 0.91 2.56
C TYR A 136 8.96 2.22 1.93
N MET A 137 8.95 2.31 0.61
CA MET A 137 9.40 3.50 -0.12
C MET A 137 8.53 4.73 0.16
N VAL A 138 7.20 4.56 0.19
CA VAL A 138 6.29 5.63 0.60
C VAL A 138 6.59 6.07 2.03
N ASN A 139 6.78 5.13 2.95
CA ASN A 139 7.08 5.43 4.35
C ASN A 139 8.42 6.15 4.52
N ALA A 140 9.48 5.67 3.87
CA ALA A 140 10.81 6.26 3.94
C ALA A 140 10.81 7.72 3.45
N TYR A 141 10.21 7.99 2.29
CA TYR A 141 10.10 9.37 1.79
C TYR A 141 9.16 10.24 2.62
N SER A 142 8.14 9.67 3.26
CA SER A 142 7.26 10.41 4.17
C SER A 142 8.01 10.87 5.42
N GLU A 143 8.86 10.01 6.00
CA GLU A 143 9.71 10.38 7.14
C GLU A 143 10.78 11.41 6.77
N LEU A 144 11.39 11.30 5.59
CA LEU A 144 12.30 12.33 5.06
C LEU A 144 11.60 13.69 4.90
N ALA A 145 10.39 13.69 4.32
CA ALA A 145 9.60 14.90 4.18
C ALA A 145 9.25 15.52 5.54
N LYS A 146 8.88 14.70 6.53
CA LYS A 146 8.61 15.15 7.91
C LYS A 146 9.83 15.75 8.59
N ALA A 147 11.02 15.23 8.28
CA ALA A 147 12.29 15.79 8.74
C ALA A 147 12.68 17.09 8.02
N GLY A 148 11.92 17.53 7.01
CA GLY A 148 12.19 18.73 6.22
C GLY A 148 13.24 18.52 5.12
N GLU A 149 13.53 17.27 4.75
CA GLU A 149 14.44 16.97 3.66
C GLU A 149 13.78 17.17 2.29
N LEU A 150 14.60 17.50 1.28
CA LEU A 150 14.16 17.67 -0.11
C LEU A 150 14.00 16.29 -0.77
N ILE A 151 12.75 15.86 -0.94
CA ILE A 151 12.41 14.54 -1.48
C ILE A 151 12.63 14.42 -2.99
N GLU A 152 12.72 15.55 -3.71
CA GLU A 152 12.96 15.57 -5.15
C GLU A 152 14.42 15.29 -5.54
N ASN A 153 15.34 15.37 -4.56
CA ASN A 153 16.74 15.01 -4.79
C ASN A 153 16.88 13.51 -4.96
N GLU A 154 17.70 13.12 -5.93
CA GLU A 154 18.04 11.71 -6.14
C GLU A 154 18.82 11.17 -4.93
N ARG A 155 18.44 9.95 -4.52
CA ARG A 155 19.03 9.24 -3.38
C ARG A 155 19.41 7.83 -3.76
N SER A 156 20.43 7.30 -3.10
CA SER A 156 20.85 5.90 -3.24
C SER A 156 21.05 5.22 -1.89
N ASP A 157 20.58 5.82 -0.80
CA ASP A 157 20.80 5.35 0.57
C ASP A 157 19.58 4.66 1.18
N LEU A 158 18.45 4.61 0.46
CA LEU A 158 17.19 4.04 0.95
C LEU A 158 17.05 2.54 0.70
N VAL A 159 17.53 2.05 -0.46
CA VAL A 159 17.41 0.65 -0.87
C VAL A 159 18.71 0.24 -1.55
N GLU A 160 19.17 -0.98 -1.30
CA GLU A 160 20.34 -1.56 -1.97
C GLU A 160 19.95 -2.32 -3.24
N LEU A 161 20.83 -2.30 -4.24
CA LEU A 161 20.76 -3.15 -5.42
C LEU A 161 20.97 -4.61 -5.01
N SER A 162 19.96 -5.45 -5.22
CA SER A 162 20.05 -6.88 -4.95
C SER A 162 21.15 -7.58 -5.77
N SER A 163 21.49 -7.04 -6.95
CA SER A 163 22.52 -7.56 -7.85
C SER A 163 23.95 -7.22 -7.41
N VAL A 164 24.15 -6.14 -6.63
CA VAL A 164 25.47 -5.65 -6.22
C VAL A 164 25.38 -5.19 -4.75
N PRO A 165 25.66 -6.08 -3.79
CA PRO A 165 25.61 -5.76 -2.37
C PRO A 165 26.45 -4.53 -2.00
N GLY A 166 25.88 -3.62 -1.20
CA GLY A 166 26.52 -2.35 -0.82
C GLY A 166 26.48 -1.25 -1.88
N GLN A 167 25.90 -1.51 -3.07
CA GLN A 167 25.57 -0.46 -4.02
C GLN A 167 24.11 -0.03 -3.84
N GLY A 168 23.90 1.27 -3.65
CA GLY A 168 22.59 1.88 -3.53
C GLY A 168 21.80 1.92 -4.84
N LEU A 169 20.51 1.62 -4.77
CA LEU A 169 19.56 1.81 -5.86
C LEU A 169 19.07 3.26 -5.90
N ARG A 170 19.12 3.90 -7.08
CA ARG A 170 18.66 5.28 -7.26
C ARG A 170 17.16 5.37 -7.05
N THR A 171 16.74 6.37 -6.28
CA THR A 171 15.33 6.68 -6.00
C THR A 171 15.15 8.20 -6.00
N LYS A 172 13.96 8.70 -6.32
CA LYS A 172 13.60 10.11 -6.19
C LYS A 172 12.09 10.31 -6.19
N CYS A 173 11.61 11.41 -5.63
CA CYS A 173 10.21 11.82 -5.84
C CYS A 173 10.09 12.76 -7.04
N VAL A 174 9.07 12.55 -7.88
CA VAL A 174 8.69 13.47 -8.96
C VAL A 174 7.27 13.93 -8.76
N GLN A 175 7.01 15.22 -8.94
CA GLN A 175 5.66 15.74 -8.85
C GLN A 175 4.82 15.22 -10.04
N VAL A 176 3.57 14.83 -9.75
CA VAL A 176 2.63 14.30 -10.75
C VAL A 176 1.33 15.07 -10.74
N ASP A 177 0.54 14.92 -11.79
CA ASP A 177 -0.81 15.45 -11.87
C ASP A 177 -1.69 14.79 -10.81
N ALA A 178 -2.12 15.59 -9.83
CA ALA A 178 -2.89 15.11 -8.71
C ALA A 178 -4.27 14.57 -9.14
N ALA A 179 -4.89 15.14 -10.17
CA ALA A 179 -6.19 14.69 -10.64
C ALA A 179 -6.10 13.30 -11.28
N VAL A 180 -5.05 13.05 -12.06
CA VAL A 180 -4.80 11.73 -12.66
C VAL A 180 -4.47 10.70 -11.58
N ALA A 181 -3.58 11.05 -10.63
CA ALA A 181 -3.20 10.14 -9.56
C ALA A 181 -4.39 9.77 -8.65
N MET A 182 -5.26 10.72 -8.31
CA MET A 182 -6.44 10.47 -7.47
C MET A 182 -7.56 9.73 -8.18
N ALA A 183 -7.65 9.81 -9.51
CA ALA A 183 -8.68 9.10 -10.27
C ALA A 183 -8.51 7.58 -10.22
N GLU A 184 -7.26 7.11 -10.13
CA GLU A 184 -6.95 5.69 -10.34
C GLU A 184 -6.17 5.05 -9.19
N HIS A 185 -5.40 5.82 -8.41
CA HIS A 185 -4.44 5.26 -7.44
C HIS A 185 -4.66 5.78 -6.01
N VAL A 186 -4.70 7.10 -5.83
CA VAL A 186 -4.82 7.74 -4.51
C VAL A 186 -6.29 7.98 -4.17
N CYS A 187 -6.99 6.91 -3.80
CA CYS A 187 -8.44 6.92 -3.64
C CYS A 187 -8.92 7.25 -2.21
N ASP A 188 -8.09 7.00 -1.21
CA ASP A 188 -8.41 7.21 0.21
C ASP A 188 -7.60 8.42 0.72
N VAL A 189 -8.26 9.54 0.96
CA VAL A 189 -7.59 10.81 1.32
C VAL A 189 -8.22 11.43 2.57
N ARG A 190 -7.43 12.25 3.28
CA ARG A 190 -7.91 13.08 4.38
C ARG A 190 -7.58 14.53 4.09
N GLY A 191 -8.62 15.37 4.02
CA GLY A 191 -8.49 16.78 3.65
C GLY A 191 -8.36 16.99 2.14
N GLU A 192 -7.97 18.21 1.76
CA GLU A 192 -7.82 18.64 0.38
C GLU A 192 -6.40 18.34 -0.13
N VAL A 193 -6.26 17.36 -1.03
CA VAL A 193 -4.98 16.98 -1.64
C VAL A 193 -4.74 17.81 -2.91
N LYS A 194 -3.72 18.68 -2.88
CA LYS A 194 -3.35 19.55 -4.02
C LYS A 194 -2.10 19.11 -4.77
N ARG A 195 -1.26 18.32 -4.11
CA ARG A 195 0.05 17.91 -4.62
C ARG A 195 0.24 16.43 -4.32
N ILE A 196 0.67 15.70 -5.33
CA ILE A 196 1.04 14.30 -5.22
C ILE A 196 2.42 14.15 -5.86
N TYR A 197 3.29 13.38 -5.22
CA TYR A 197 4.55 12.96 -5.81
C TYR A 197 4.56 11.45 -6.00
N GLN A 198 5.08 11.02 -7.14
CA GLN A 198 5.39 9.63 -7.39
C GLN A 198 6.84 9.36 -6.97
N VAL A 199 7.04 8.32 -6.17
CA VAL A 199 8.37 7.76 -5.90
C VAL A 199 8.79 6.96 -7.12
N LEU A 200 9.89 7.38 -7.74
CA LEU A 200 10.56 6.63 -8.79
C LEU A 200 11.71 5.82 -8.21
N ILE A 201 11.87 4.61 -8.73
CA ILE A 201 12.85 3.63 -8.30
C ILE A 201 13.60 3.17 -9.54
N ALA A 202 14.92 3.10 -9.47
CA ALA A 202 15.68 2.62 -10.61
C ALA A 202 15.54 1.09 -10.78
N ASP A 203 15.77 0.60 -12.00
CA ASP A 203 15.83 -0.84 -12.28
C ASP A 203 17.15 -1.46 -11.82
N LYS A 204 17.38 -2.75 -12.12
CA LYS A 204 18.62 -3.46 -11.77
C LYS A 204 19.89 -2.90 -12.42
N HIS A 205 19.75 -2.07 -13.46
CA HIS A 205 20.83 -1.35 -14.13
C HIS A 205 21.01 0.07 -13.57
N ASN A 206 20.27 0.40 -12.51
CA ASN A 206 20.25 1.69 -11.85
C ASN A 206 19.76 2.82 -12.77
N LEU A 207 18.82 2.50 -13.66
CA LEU A 207 18.18 3.43 -14.58
C LEU A 207 16.74 3.72 -14.18
N PHE A 208 16.28 4.96 -14.34
CA PHE A 208 14.89 5.37 -14.13
C PHE A 208 14.01 5.13 -15.37
N PRO A 209 12.68 5.07 -15.20
CA PRO A 209 11.74 5.05 -16.32
C PRO A 209 11.99 6.20 -17.31
N GLY A 210 12.25 5.84 -18.58
CA GLY A 210 12.54 6.77 -19.68
C GLY A 210 14.02 7.07 -19.90
N GLU A 211 14.94 6.53 -19.10
CA GLU A 211 16.37 6.52 -19.41
C GLU A 211 16.70 5.41 -20.45
N GLU A 212 17.68 5.67 -21.33
CA GLU A 212 18.06 4.70 -22.37
C GLU A 212 18.59 3.40 -21.74
N GLY A 213 17.96 2.27 -22.08
CA GLY A 213 18.33 0.96 -21.53
C GLY A 213 17.53 0.53 -20.30
N TYR A 214 16.55 1.32 -19.86
CA TYR A 214 15.64 0.95 -18.77
C TYR A 214 14.88 -0.35 -19.06
N GLU A 215 14.81 -1.23 -18.07
CA GLU A 215 14.08 -2.50 -18.14
C GLU A 215 12.57 -2.29 -17.97
N GLU A 216 11.85 -2.20 -19.08
CA GLU A 216 10.37 -2.06 -19.11
C GLU A 216 9.64 -3.15 -18.32
N ALA A 217 10.25 -4.34 -18.17
CA ALA A 217 9.72 -5.44 -17.35
C ALA A 217 9.68 -5.11 -15.84
N PHE A 218 10.33 -4.04 -15.38
CA PHE A 218 10.22 -3.53 -14.02
C PHE A 218 8.87 -2.84 -13.73
N LEU A 219 8.01 -2.66 -14.76
CA LEU A 219 6.62 -2.21 -14.66
C LEU A 219 6.40 -1.04 -13.70
N GLN A 220 6.98 0.11 -14.03
CA GLN A 220 6.83 1.34 -13.25
C GLN A 220 6.21 2.45 -14.10
N PRO A 221 4.87 2.45 -14.24
CA PRO A 221 4.18 3.45 -15.06
C PRO A 221 4.47 4.85 -14.53
N ARG A 222 4.93 5.75 -15.39
CA ARG A 222 5.16 7.14 -15.01
C ARG A 222 3.87 7.93 -15.15
N LEU A 223 3.35 8.44 -14.04
CA LEU A 223 2.17 9.30 -14.06
C LEU A 223 2.51 10.64 -14.75
N PRO A 224 1.53 11.28 -15.42
CA PRO A 224 1.75 12.56 -16.08
C PRO A 224 2.25 13.63 -15.11
N ALA A 225 3.14 14.50 -15.58
CA ALA A 225 3.53 15.68 -14.83
C ALA A 225 2.33 16.65 -14.69
N PRO A 226 2.31 17.53 -13.67
CA PRO A 226 1.26 18.53 -13.52
C PRO A 226 1.09 19.35 -14.79
N GLN A 227 -0.13 19.50 -15.27
CA GLN A 227 -0.40 20.45 -16.34
C GLN A 227 -0.21 21.86 -15.78
N ASN A 228 0.74 22.61 -16.36
CA ASN A 228 0.81 24.05 -16.11
C ASN A 228 -0.48 24.66 -16.66
N HIS A 229 -1.45 24.96 -15.79
CA HIS A 229 -2.50 25.89 -16.14
C HIS A 229 -1.86 27.28 -16.28
N THR A 230 -1.30 27.57 -17.45
CA THR A 230 -1.15 28.96 -17.91
C THR A 230 -2.56 29.51 -18.04
N THR A 231 -3.03 30.16 -16.98
CA THR A 231 -4.17 31.07 -17.03
C THR A 231 -3.82 32.20 -18.00
N HIS A 232 -4.51 32.23 -19.14
CA HIS A 232 -4.66 33.42 -19.96
C HIS A 232 -5.75 34.33 -19.40
#